data_AF-A0A8J4UAA9-F1
#
_entry.id   AF-A0A8J4UAA9-F1
#
_cell.length_a   1.000
_cell.length_b   1.000
_cell.length_c   1.000
_cell.angle_alpha   90.00
_cell.angle_beta   90.00
_cell.angle_gamma   90.00
#
_symmetry.space_group_name_H-M   'P 1'
#
loop_
_entity.id
_entity.type
_entity.pdbx_description
1 polymer ?
#
loop_
_entity_poly.entity_id
_entity_poly.type
_entity_poly.pdbx_seq_one_letter_code
_entity_poly.pdbx_strand_id
1 'polypeptide(L)' 'FFVLNLMEKSGRLNESDVLTQLVRISKMAEKVEEKQPPIGLFTSDGRTEWAKARDVLLK' A
#
# COMPACT_ATOMS: atom_id res chain seq x y z
N PHE A 1 2.28 -0.91 -1.91
CA PHE A 1 1.23 -0.44 -0.98
C PHE A 1 0.74 -1.62 -0.17
N PHE A 2 0.27 -1.39 1.05
CA PHE A 2 -0.21 -2.44 1.95
C PHE A 2 -1.58 -2.06 2.51
N VAL A 3 -2.40 -3.07 2.79
CA VAL A 3 -3.65 -2.91 3.53
C VAL A 3 -3.38 -3.28 4.98
N LEU A 4 -3.67 -2.37 5.90
CA LEU A 4 -3.66 -2.63 7.34
C LEU A 4 -5.10 -2.62 7.83
N ASN A 5 -5.64 -3.80 8.15
CA ASN A 5 -6.95 -3.90 8.76
C ASN A 5 -6.82 -3.57 10.27
N LEU A 6 -7.57 -2.57 10.72
CA LEU A 6 -7.58 -2.15 12.12
C LEU A 6 -8.67 -2.86 12.96
N MET A 7 -9.52 -3.66 12.32
CA MET A 7 -10.64 -4.35 12.95
C MET A 7 -10.50 -5.87 12.79
N GLU A 8 -10.46 -6.57 13.91
CA GLU A 8 -10.52 -8.03 13.97
C GLU A 8 -11.84 -8.50 14.59
N LYS A 9 -12.08 -9.82 14.60
CA LYS A 9 -13.28 -10.40 15.25
C LYS A 9 -13.36 -10.05 16.74
N SER A 10 -12.22 -9.85 17.38
CA SER A 10 -12.06 -9.44 18.78
C SER A 10 -12.28 -7.94 19.02
N GLY A 11 -12.40 -7.13 17.96
CA GLY A 11 -12.56 -5.68 18.05
C GLY A 11 -11.45 -4.90 17.35
N ARG A 12 -11.28 -3.63 17.72
CA ARG A 12 -10.25 -2.76 17.16
C ARG A 12 -8.87 -3.14 17.70
N LEU A 13 -7.86 -3.17 16.83
CA LEU A 13 -6.47 -3.35 17.23
C LEU A 13 -6.03 -2.25 18.21
N ASN A 14 -5.27 -2.66 19.23
CA ASN A 14 -4.61 -1.70 20.11
C ASN A 14 -3.31 -1.17 19.46
N GLU A 15 -2.67 -0.19 20.09
CA GLU A 15 -1.46 0.45 19.55
C GLU A 15 -0.28 -0.53 19.39
N SER A 16 -0.14 -1.50 20.30
CA SER A 16 0.92 -2.51 20.24
C SER A 16 0.73 -3.46 19.05
N ASP A 17 -0.51 -3.85 18.77
CA ASP A 17 -0.85 -4.67 17.61
C ASP A 17 -0.61 -3.90 16.30
N VAL A 18 -1.02 -2.62 16.25
CA VAL A 18 -0.75 -1.74 15.11
C VAL A 18 0.76 -1.62 14.87
N LEU A 19 1.55 -1.36 15.91
CA LEU A 19 3.01 -1.28 15.81
C LEU A 19 3.59 -2.59 15.26
N THR A 20 3.11 -3.73 15.75
CA THR A 20 3.55 -5.06 15.29
C THR A 20 3.29 -5.24 13.79
N GLN A 21 2.12 -4.82 13.30
CA GLN A 21 1.82 -4.88 11.86
C GLN A 21 2.67 -3.91 11.04
N LEU A 22 2.92 -2.69 11.53
CA LEU A 22 3.78 -1.72 10.84
C LEU A 22 5.23 -2.22 10.73
N VAL A 23 5.78 -2.83 11.78
CA VAL A 23 7.11 -3.46 11.74
C VAL A 23 7.15 -4.58 10.69
N ARG A 24 6.10 -5.40 10.61
CA ARG A 24 5.98 -6.44 9.58
C ARG A 24 5.95 -5.85 8.17
N ILE A 25 5.14 -4.80 7.95
CA ILE A 25 5.05 -4.09 6.66
C ILE A 25 6.40 -3.51 6.25
N SER A 26 7.13 -2.87 7.18
CA SER A 26 8.46 -2.31 6.91
C SER A 26 9.43 -3.39 6.41
N LYS A 27 9.48 -4.54 7.10
CA LYS A 27 10.32 -5.69 6.70
C LYS A 27 9.93 -6.27 5.34
N MET A 28 8.64 -6.29 5.01
CA MET A 28 8.18 -6.74 3.69
C MET A 28 8.58 -5.75 2.59
N ALA A 29 8.50 -4.44 2.87
CA ALA A 29 8.83 -3.39 1.90
C ALA A 29 10.33 -3.32 1.54
N GLU A 30 11.22 -3.76 2.43
CA GLU A 30 12.68 -3.78 2.21
C GLU A 30 13.13 -4.92 1.28
N LYS A 31 12.30 -5.95 1.08
CA LYS A 31 12.66 -7.10 0.24
C LYS A 31 12.69 -6.71 -1.23
N VAL A 32 13.89 -6.66 -1.81
CA VAL A 32 14.12 -6.27 -3.20
C VAL A 32 13.39 -7.19 -4.19
N GLU A 33 13.34 -8.49 -3.92
CA GLU A 33 12.67 -9.49 -4.76
C GLU A 33 11.15 -9.30 -4.83
N GLU A 34 10.55 -8.73 -3.79
CA GLU A 34 9.10 -8.49 -3.70
C GLU A 34 8.73 -7.07 -4.16
N LYS A 35 9.71 -6.26 -4.59
CA LYS A 35 9.53 -4.83 -4.90
C LYS A 35 8.67 -4.65 -6.15
N GLN A 36 7.55 -3.97 -5.97
CA GLN A 36 6.63 -3.62 -7.06
C GLN A 36 6.99 -2.26 -7.68
N PRO A 37 6.56 -1.97 -8.92
CA PRO A 37 6.70 -0.65 -9.51
C PRO A 37 6.05 0.45 -8.65
N PRO A 38 6.59 1.69 -8.68
CA PRO A 38 6.07 2.79 -7.87
C PRO A 38 4.79 3.41 -8.47
N ILE A 39 3.70 2.64 -8.54
CA ILE A 39 2.44 3.02 -9.19
C ILE A 39 1.86 4.34 -8.66
N GLY A 40 2.13 4.68 -7.39
CA GLY A 40 1.69 5.95 -6.80
C GLY A 40 2.26 7.19 -7.49
N LEU A 41 3.40 7.07 -8.18
CA LEU A 41 4.02 8.18 -8.90
C LEU A 41 3.09 8.75 -9.97
N PHE A 42 2.29 7.92 -10.65
CA PHE A 42 1.35 8.40 -11.65
C PHE A 42 0.26 9.34 -11.08
N THR A 43 0.00 9.27 -9.77
CA THR A 43 -0.99 10.12 -9.12
C THR A 43 -0.52 11.55 -8.88
N SER A 44 0.78 11.83 -9.04
CA SER A 44 1.33 13.20 -8.98
C SER A 44 1.28 13.93 -10.32
N ASP A 45 0.99 13.24 -11.42
CA ASP A 45 0.84 13.86 -12.73
C ASP A 45 -0.47 14.67 -12.84
N GLY A 46 -0.61 15.39 -13.95
CA GLY A 46 -1.86 16.03 -14.31
C GLY A 46 -3.02 15.03 -14.40
N ARG A 47 -4.25 15.51 -14.17
CA ARG A 47 -5.44 14.66 -14.10
C ARG A 47 -5.68 13.85 -15.37
N THR A 48 -5.34 14.40 -16.54
CA THR A 48 -5.49 13.75 -17.85
C THR A 48 -4.44 12.65 -18.04
N GLU A 49 -3.21 12.92 -17.65
CA GLU A 49 -2.07 12.00 -17.71
C GLU A 49 -2.31 10.82 -16.76
N TRP A 50 -2.74 11.09 -15.53
CA TRP A 50 -3.13 10.06 -14.58
C TRP A 50 -4.29 9.20 -15.11
N ALA A 51 -5.32 9.80 -15.72
CA ALA A 51 -6.43 9.04 -16.29
C ALA A 51 -5.97 8.06 -17.37
N LYS A 52 -5.08 8.49 -18.28
CA LYS A 52 -4.49 7.61 -19.31
C LYS A 52 -3.67 6.47 -18.72
N ALA A 53 -2.81 6.77 -17.73
CA ALA A 53 -2.01 5.75 -17.05
C ALA A 53 -2.91 4.74 -16.31
N ARG A 54 -3.97 5.22 -15.65
CA ARG A 54 -4.96 4.38 -14.99
C ARG A 54 -5.71 3.47 -15.97
N ASP A 55 -6.08 3.96 -17.15
CA ASP A 55 -6.74 3.15 -18.18
C ASP A 55 -5.83 2.02 -18.69
N VAL A 56 -4.52 2.22 -18.75
CA VAL A 56 -3.56 1.16 -19.10
C VAL A 56 -3.46 0.13 -17.98
N LEU A 57 -3.50 0.55 -16.71
CA LEU A 57 -3.41 -0.36 -15.55
C LEU A 57 -4.66 -1.24 -15.33
N LEU A 58 -5.82 -0.83 -15.85
CA LEU A 58 -7.10 -1.53 -15.68
C LEU A 58 -7.50 -2.42 -16.85
N LYS A 59 -6.73 -2.37 -17.95
CA LYS A 59 -6.88 -3.29 -19.08
C LYS A 59 -6.12 -4.59 -18.80
#